data_AF-A0A517TZ25-F1
#
_entry.id   AF-A0A517TZ25-F1
#
_cell.length_a   1.000
_cell.length_b   1.000
_cell.length_c   1.000
_cell.angle_alpha   90.00
_cell.angle_beta   90.00
_cell.angle_gamma   90.00
#
_symmetry.space_group_name_H-M   'P 1'
#
loop_
_entity.id
_entity.type
_entity.pdbx_description
1 polymer ?
#
loop_
_entity_poly.entity_id
_entity_poly.type
_entity_poly.pdbx_seq_one_letter_code
_entity_poly.pdbx_strand_id
1 'polypeptide(L)'
;MLLFRVTLTPAKSSATDVAPLYGWLFASLLIASFTTPARGVLWDGGGSTSAWIEPANWQFNAVPATADAATIVGDTATIDAIVVPTVLAVELGTGTLPGELVITGGSSPGRLNVVSNVAVAAAGNLTLGGGGPATSLLSAASLTTGGNLTVLDRGTVNLSGALTQTGGAFNLNGGVVNASSLLIQAGAFRATGDIVGDVAIGNGTGAAATVAPGQTLEIDGNLKLAANARLEIEFRSGAFERINVSGVVTLGGTLDLSFLGGALPKPGVSYAVLSARGLEGAFTDILGSGVGDGSWIPEFDISNGLNVFYTELRGNMNGDDRVDELDVELFAHAIRDPNTYHVDFYLAGDVADSFLADMDSDGSNTFADIPPFLEAIENFGGSAQAAFAQIARALAVPEPSASTAILAGVLLSPLLRRVVRPRGRSR
;
A
#
# COMPACT_ATOMS: atom_id res chain seq x y z
N MET A 1 -50.79 -2.79 18.91
CA MET A 1 -52.03 -2.87 18.09
C MET A 1 -52.60 -1.47 17.98
N LEU A 2 -52.15 -0.68 16.99
CA LEU A 2 -52.71 0.64 16.68
C LEU A 2 -53.85 0.46 15.68
N LEU A 3 -55.08 0.78 16.08
CA LEU A 3 -56.26 0.72 15.21
C LEU A 3 -56.37 2.04 14.44
N PHE A 4 -55.97 2.08 13.17
CA PHE A 4 -56.21 3.26 12.33
C PHE A 4 -57.67 3.27 11.85
N ARG A 5 -58.46 4.23 12.35
CA ARG A 5 -59.85 4.47 11.91
C ARG A 5 -59.84 5.42 10.72
N VAL A 6 -59.86 4.89 9.50
CA VAL A 6 -60.08 5.71 8.29
C VAL A 6 -61.55 6.12 8.26
N THR A 7 -61.82 7.42 8.42
CA THR A 7 -63.17 7.97 8.33
C THR A 7 -63.32 8.59 6.95
N LEU A 8 -64.08 7.95 6.07
CA LEU A 8 -64.40 8.50 4.75
C LEU A 8 -65.58 9.47 4.89
N THR A 9 -65.33 10.75 4.61
CA THR A 9 -66.38 11.78 4.57
C THR A 9 -67.11 11.68 3.22
N PRO A 10 -68.44 11.48 3.19
CA PRO A 10 -69.16 11.38 1.93
C PRO A 10 -69.27 12.76 1.25
N ALA A 11 -68.87 12.82 -0.02
CA ALA A 11 -69.11 13.98 -0.87
C ALA A 11 -70.60 14.05 -1.26
N LYS A 12 -71.20 15.23 -1.11
CA LYS A 12 -72.59 15.53 -1.46
C LYS A 12 -72.65 15.81 -2.98
N SER A 13 -73.14 14.85 -3.78
CA SER A 13 -73.42 15.09 -5.21
C SER A 13 -74.91 15.34 -5.44
N SER A 14 -75.20 16.35 -6.26
CA SER A 14 -76.53 16.68 -6.76
C SER A 14 -76.78 15.99 -8.11
N ALA A 15 -78.03 15.58 -8.31
CA ALA A 15 -78.49 14.64 -9.31
C ALA A 15 -78.34 15.09 -10.78
N THR A 16 -77.89 14.17 -11.65
CA THR A 16 -78.62 13.56 -12.78
C THR A 16 -77.64 12.77 -13.66
N ASP A 17 -78.14 11.68 -14.25
CA ASP A 17 -77.46 10.69 -15.11
C ASP A 17 -76.69 9.55 -14.43
N VAL A 18 -77.34 8.39 -14.39
CA VAL A 18 -76.81 7.12 -13.87
C VAL A 18 -76.66 6.14 -15.04
N ALA A 19 -75.44 6.02 -15.56
CA ALA A 19 -74.98 4.82 -16.26
C ALA A 19 -74.25 3.92 -15.23
N PRO A 20 -74.45 2.58 -15.24
CA PRO A 20 -73.80 1.70 -14.27
C PRO A 20 -72.33 1.50 -14.65
N LEU A 21 -71.47 2.39 -14.19
CA LEU A 21 -70.02 2.18 -14.14
C LEU A 21 -69.73 1.21 -12.97
N TYR A 22 -69.51 -0.07 -13.28
CA TYR A 22 -68.87 -1.02 -12.38
C TYR A 22 -67.41 -0.60 -12.15
N GLY A 23 -67.21 0.42 -11.32
CA GLY A 23 -65.91 0.81 -10.82
C GLY A 23 -65.47 -0.21 -9.78
N TRP A 24 -64.57 -1.12 -10.17
CA TRP A 24 -63.83 -1.95 -9.23
C TRP A 24 -63.00 -1.02 -8.36
N LEU A 25 -63.49 -0.77 -7.14
CA LEU A 25 -62.75 -0.06 -6.12
C LEU A 25 -61.61 -1.00 -5.68
N PHE A 26 -60.45 -0.91 -6.35
CA PHE A 26 -59.23 -1.50 -5.82
C PHE A 26 -58.93 -0.75 -4.52
N ALA A 27 -59.35 -1.33 -3.39
CA ALA A 27 -58.84 -0.94 -2.10
C ALA A 27 -57.34 -1.22 -2.12
N SER A 28 -56.54 -0.20 -2.42
CA SER A 28 -55.09 -0.25 -2.27
C SER A 28 -54.81 -0.54 -0.80
N LEU A 29 -54.61 -1.82 -0.48
CA LEU A 29 -54.19 -2.28 0.82
C LEU A 29 -52.80 -1.70 1.02
N LEU A 30 -52.73 -0.58 1.74
CA LEU A 30 -51.48 0.00 2.21
C LEU A 30 -50.92 -0.97 3.26
N ILE A 31 -50.18 -1.98 2.80
CA ILE A 31 -49.40 -2.85 3.66
C ILE A 31 -48.30 -1.96 4.23
N ALA A 32 -48.54 -1.39 5.41
CA ALA A 32 -47.50 -0.74 6.18
C ALA A 32 -46.49 -1.82 6.56
N SER A 33 -45.37 -1.84 5.86
CA SER A 33 -44.23 -2.69 6.19
C SER A 33 -43.71 -2.26 7.55
N PHE A 34 -44.09 -2.97 8.61
CA PHE A 34 -43.50 -2.77 9.92
C PHE A 34 -42.10 -3.37 9.89
N THR A 35 -41.09 -2.55 9.67
CA THR A 35 -39.69 -2.94 9.88
C THR A 35 -39.47 -3.02 11.39
N THR A 36 -39.25 -4.22 11.92
CA THR A 36 -38.74 -4.36 13.28
C THR A 36 -37.42 -3.59 13.38
N PRO A 37 -37.22 -2.75 14.42
CA PRO A 37 -35.96 -2.03 14.58
C PRO A 37 -34.82 -3.04 14.64
N ALA A 38 -33.67 -2.67 14.07
CA ALA A 38 -32.48 -3.52 14.10
C ALA A 38 -32.14 -3.88 15.55
N ARG A 39 -32.06 -5.17 15.84
CA ARG A 39 -31.69 -5.68 17.16
C ARG A 39 -30.23 -6.11 17.12
N GLY A 40 -29.44 -5.65 18.08
CA GLY A 40 -28.12 -6.23 18.34
C GLY A 40 -28.26 -7.59 19.01
N VAL A 41 -27.60 -8.61 18.46
CA VAL A 41 -27.53 -9.96 19.03
C VAL A 41 -26.06 -10.26 19.31
N LEU A 42 -25.73 -10.34 20.59
CA LEU A 42 -24.37 -10.54 21.08
C LEU A 42 -24.02 -12.03 21.13
N TRP A 43 -22.83 -12.40 20.68
CA TRP A 43 -22.24 -13.71 20.93
C TRP A 43 -21.90 -13.84 22.41
N ASP A 44 -22.45 -14.85 23.08
CA ASP A 44 -22.20 -15.12 24.50
C ASP A 44 -21.46 -16.45 24.74
N GLY A 45 -21.21 -17.24 23.69
CA GLY A 45 -20.46 -18.50 23.76
C GLY A 45 -21.13 -19.55 24.66
N GLY A 46 -22.43 -19.44 24.90
CA GLY A 46 -23.16 -20.35 25.80
C GLY A 46 -23.41 -21.76 25.23
N GLY A 47 -23.09 -22.01 23.96
CA GLY A 47 -23.25 -23.28 23.28
C GLY A 47 -22.17 -24.31 23.60
N SER A 48 -22.37 -25.50 23.06
CA SER A 48 -21.46 -26.64 23.18
C SER A 48 -20.30 -26.60 22.18
N THR A 49 -20.46 -25.82 21.10
CA THR A 49 -19.47 -25.63 20.04
C THR A 49 -19.35 -24.15 19.72
N SER A 50 -18.33 -23.75 18.96
CA SER A 50 -18.19 -22.39 18.42
C SER A 50 -19.02 -22.15 17.14
N ALA A 51 -20.00 -23.01 16.81
CA ALA A 51 -20.73 -22.92 15.56
C ALA A 51 -21.69 -21.72 15.54
N TRP A 52 -21.66 -20.92 14.46
CA TRP A 52 -22.55 -19.78 14.25
C TRP A 52 -24.03 -20.15 14.36
N ILE A 53 -24.40 -21.34 13.89
CA ILE A 53 -25.78 -21.79 13.82
C ILE A 53 -26.34 -22.34 15.14
N GLU A 54 -25.50 -22.49 16.18
CA GLU A 54 -25.96 -22.97 17.48
C GLU A 54 -26.61 -21.81 18.25
N PRO A 55 -27.95 -21.82 18.47
CA PRO A 55 -28.62 -20.67 19.05
C PRO A 55 -28.11 -20.31 20.44
N ALA A 56 -27.64 -21.30 21.21
CA ALA A 56 -27.11 -21.12 22.55
C ALA A 56 -25.81 -20.30 22.62
N ASN A 57 -25.14 -20.04 21.49
CA ASN A 57 -24.00 -19.11 21.41
C ASN A 57 -24.40 -17.65 21.28
N TRP A 58 -25.69 -17.38 21.12
CA TRP A 58 -26.21 -16.05 20.91
C TRP A 58 -27.12 -15.65 22.05
N GLN A 59 -27.02 -14.38 22.42
CA GLN A 59 -27.95 -13.74 23.32
C GLN A 59 -29.38 -14.07 22.89
N PHE A 60 -30.23 -14.39 23.86
CA PHE A 60 -31.63 -14.81 23.66
C PHE A 60 -31.82 -16.20 23.06
N ASN A 61 -30.77 -17.02 22.97
CA ASN A 61 -30.79 -18.34 22.37
C ASN A 61 -31.36 -18.31 20.93
N ALA A 62 -30.96 -17.31 20.15
CA ALA A 62 -31.49 -17.07 18.81
C ALA A 62 -30.39 -16.65 17.84
N VAL A 63 -30.23 -17.41 16.75
CA VAL A 63 -29.28 -17.07 15.67
C VAL A 63 -29.72 -15.75 15.01
N PRO A 64 -28.80 -14.79 14.79
CA PRO A 64 -29.11 -13.52 14.14
C PRO A 64 -29.80 -13.71 12.78
N ALA A 65 -30.87 -12.96 12.53
CA ALA A 65 -31.61 -12.93 11.28
C ALA A 65 -31.32 -11.65 10.48
N THR A 66 -32.03 -11.45 9.36
CA THR A 66 -31.75 -10.38 8.38
C THR A 66 -31.96 -8.96 8.90
N ALA A 67 -32.72 -8.79 9.97
CA ALA A 67 -32.89 -7.50 10.64
C ALA A 67 -31.90 -7.28 11.80
N ASP A 68 -31.10 -8.30 12.15
CA ASP A 68 -30.26 -8.28 13.34
C ASP A 68 -28.80 -7.95 13.00
N ALA A 69 -28.17 -7.18 13.86
CA ALA A 69 -26.72 -6.97 13.85
C ALA A 69 -26.07 -8.01 14.77
N ALA A 70 -25.12 -8.78 14.26
CA ALA A 70 -24.38 -9.76 15.03
C ALA A 70 -23.09 -9.13 15.59
N THR A 71 -22.87 -9.24 16.90
CA THR A 71 -21.65 -8.73 17.55
C THR A 71 -20.92 -9.88 18.22
N ILE A 72 -19.66 -10.10 17.89
CA ILE A 72 -18.83 -11.17 18.47
C ILE A 72 -17.72 -10.54 19.31
N VAL A 73 -17.70 -10.82 20.62
CA VAL A 73 -16.73 -10.23 21.55
C VAL A 73 -16.30 -11.29 22.57
N GLY A 74 -15.00 -11.34 22.85
CA GLY A 74 -14.36 -12.20 23.83
C GLY A 74 -14.18 -13.66 23.39
N ASP A 75 -14.59 -14.02 22.18
CA ASP A 75 -14.67 -15.41 21.73
C ASP A 75 -14.62 -15.54 20.18
N THR A 76 -14.71 -16.78 19.70
CA THR A 76 -14.67 -17.17 18.29
C THR A 76 -16.00 -17.76 17.83
N ALA A 77 -16.55 -17.20 16.75
CA ALA A 77 -17.65 -17.81 16.00
C ALA A 77 -17.13 -18.48 14.72
N THR A 78 -17.65 -19.66 14.40
CA THR A 78 -17.23 -20.45 13.23
C THR A 78 -18.41 -20.75 12.30
N ILE A 79 -18.24 -20.49 11.01
CA ILE A 79 -19.12 -20.92 9.92
C ILE A 79 -18.35 -21.95 9.11
N ASP A 80 -18.70 -23.23 9.27
CA ASP A 80 -18.02 -24.33 8.57
C ASP A 80 -18.99 -25.07 7.65
N ALA A 81 -18.67 -25.06 6.35
CA ALA A 81 -19.39 -25.80 5.31
C ALA A 81 -20.93 -25.61 5.29
N ILE A 82 -21.40 -24.44 5.72
CA ILE A 82 -22.82 -24.10 5.80
C ILE A 82 -23.08 -22.69 5.27
N VAL A 83 -24.28 -22.48 4.71
CA VAL A 83 -24.80 -21.16 4.37
C VAL A 83 -25.62 -20.66 5.56
N VAL A 84 -25.16 -19.58 6.21
CA VAL A 84 -25.94 -18.97 7.30
C VAL A 84 -27.02 -18.03 6.76
N PRO A 85 -28.11 -17.80 7.51
CA PRO A 85 -29.08 -16.77 7.16
C PRO A 85 -28.40 -15.40 6.99
N THR A 86 -28.92 -14.61 6.06
CA THR A 86 -28.45 -13.23 5.89
C THR A 86 -28.67 -12.45 7.18
N VAL A 87 -27.69 -11.64 7.56
CA VAL A 87 -27.74 -10.73 8.73
C VAL A 87 -27.64 -9.27 8.30
N LEU A 88 -28.07 -8.34 9.15
CA LEU A 88 -28.01 -6.92 8.82
C LEU A 88 -26.56 -6.42 8.77
N ALA A 89 -25.81 -6.63 9.85
CA ALA A 89 -24.44 -6.17 10.04
C ALA A 89 -23.65 -7.15 10.90
N VAL A 90 -22.32 -7.09 10.85
CA VAL A 90 -21.43 -7.88 11.71
C VAL A 90 -20.36 -6.98 12.32
N GLU A 91 -20.14 -7.11 13.63
CA GLU A 91 -19.07 -6.45 14.38
C GLU A 91 -18.21 -7.48 15.12
N LEU A 92 -16.90 -7.43 14.91
CA LEU A 92 -15.93 -8.35 15.52
C LEU A 92 -15.00 -7.59 16.47
N GLY A 93 -15.11 -7.90 17.75
CA GLY A 93 -14.42 -7.20 18.83
C GLY A 93 -14.99 -5.80 19.11
N THR A 94 -14.67 -5.25 20.27
CA THR A 94 -15.04 -3.88 20.66
C THR A 94 -13.95 -3.26 21.52
N GLY A 95 -13.40 -2.13 21.11
CA GLY A 95 -12.28 -1.49 21.82
C GLY A 95 -11.08 -2.42 21.93
N THR A 96 -10.74 -2.84 23.15
CA THR A 96 -9.64 -3.76 23.45
C THR A 96 -10.07 -5.22 23.58
N LEU A 97 -11.37 -5.50 23.59
CA LEU A 97 -11.86 -6.88 23.67
C LEU A 97 -11.80 -7.51 22.28
N PRO A 98 -11.11 -8.66 22.13
CA PRO A 98 -11.02 -9.33 20.85
C PRO A 98 -12.37 -9.91 20.45
N GLY A 99 -12.50 -10.30 19.18
CA GLY A 99 -13.63 -11.07 18.70
C GLY A 99 -13.24 -11.69 17.37
N GLU A 100 -13.56 -12.96 17.16
CA GLU A 100 -13.08 -13.70 16.00
C GLU A 100 -14.24 -14.32 15.22
N LEU A 101 -14.19 -14.21 13.90
CA LEU A 101 -15.05 -14.94 12.99
C LEU A 101 -14.20 -15.73 12.00
N VAL A 102 -14.45 -17.04 11.93
CA VAL A 102 -13.82 -17.96 10.99
C VAL A 102 -14.88 -18.50 10.02
N ILE A 103 -14.64 -18.37 8.72
CA ILE A 103 -15.50 -18.91 7.66
C ILE A 103 -14.69 -19.92 6.84
N THR A 104 -14.98 -21.21 7.01
CA THR A 104 -14.30 -22.33 6.32
C THR A 104 -15.22 -23.06 5.35
N GLY A 105 -14.66 -23.45 4.22
CA GLY A 105 -15.31 -24.32 3.25
C GLY A 105 -14.83 -25.75 3.48
N GLY A 106 -15.75 -26.67 3.71
CA GLY A 106 -15.45 -28.10 3.78
C GLY A 106 -15.67 -28.76 2.42
N SER A 107 -16.51 -29.79 2.40
CA SER A 107 -17.10 -30.33 1.17
C SER A 107 -18.16 -29.41 0.55
N SER A 108 -18.72 -28.51 1.36
CA SER A 108 -19.68 -27.48 0.96
C SER A 108 -19.13 -26.09 1.27
N PRO A 109 -19.57 -25.04 0.56
CA PRO A 109 -19.15 -23.67 0.85
C PRO A 109 -19.58 -23.23 2.24
N GLY A 110 -18.68 -22.58 2.98
CA GLY A 110 -19.05 -21.72 4.12
C GLY A 110 -19.45 -20.35 3.59
N ARG A 111 -20.65 -19.86 3.90
CA ARG A 111 -21.13 -18.58 3.35
C ARG A 111 -21.83 -17.72 4.38
N LEU A 112 -21.44 -16.45 4.44
CA LEU A 112 -22.10 -15.38 5.18
C LEU A 112 -22.52 -14.26 4.23
N ASN A 113 -23.79 -13.86 4.28
CA ASN A 113 -24.30 -12.66 3.60
C ASN A 113 -24.66 -11.61 4.64
N VAL A 114 -24.15 -10.41 4.47
CA VAL A 114 -24.38 -9.24 5.32
C VAL A 114 -25.01 -8.16 4.47
N VAL A 115 -26.14 -7.59 4.90
CA VAL A 115 -26.86 -6.58 4.12
C VAL A 115 -26.07 -5.27 4.04
N SER A 116 -25.51 -4.84 5.17
CA SER A 116 -24.72 -3.61 5.27
C SER A 116 -23.24 -3.93 5.43
N ASN A 117 -22.67 -3.65 6.60
CA ASN A 117 -21.25 -3.55 6.83
C ASN A 117 -20.74 -4.66 7.74
N VAL A 118 -19.51 -5.07 7.47
CA VAL A 118 -18.67 -5.84 8.41
C VAL A 118 -17.66 -4.89 9.01
N ALA A 119 -17.62 -4.81 10.34
CA ALA A 119 -16.63 -4.04 11.09
C ALA A 119 -15.75 -5.00 11.91
N VAL A 120 -14.44 -4.87 11.77
CA VAL A 120 -13.45 -5.62 12.55
C VAL A 120 -12.68 -4.61 13.39
N ALA A 121 -12.90 -4.61 14.71
CA ALA A 121 -12.21 -3.71 15.63
C ALA A 121 -10.70 -4.01 15.67
N ALA A 122 -9.91 -3.15 16.32
CA ALA A 122 -8.46 -3.30 16.40
C ALA A 122 -7.98 -4.63 17.00
N ALA A 123 -8.74 -5.18 17.96
CA ALA A 123 -8.48 -6.50 18.55
C ALA A 123 -9.23 -7.64 17.85
N GLY A 124 -10.05 -7.34 16.84
CA GLY A 124 -10.87 -8.31 16.11
C GLY A 124 -10.08 -9.06 15.05
N ASN A 125 -10.55 -10.28 14.73
CA ASN A 125 -9.99 -11.14 13.69
C ASN A 125 -11.09 -11.66 12.77
N LEU A 126 -10.87 -11.60 11.47
CA LEU A 126 -11.72 -12.23 10.46
C LEU A 126 -10.87 -13.13 9.57
N THR A 127 -11.20 -14.42 9.52
CA THR A 127 -10.51 -15.41 8.69
C THR A 127 -11.49 -16.04 7.71
N LEU A 128 -11.13 -16.07 6.42
CA LEU A 128 -11.86 -16.74 5.36
C LEU A 128 -10.97 -17.76 4.66
N GLY A 129 -11.51 -18.94 4.39
CA GLY A 129 -10.83 -20.00 3.64
C GLY A 129 -10.29 -21.11 4.55
N GLY A 130 -9.49 -21.99 3.97
CA GLY A 130 -9.02 -23.21 4.63
C GLY A 130 -10.07 -24.31 4.74
N GLY A 131 -9.66 -25.50 5.20
CA GLY A 131 -10.56 -26.59 5.62
C GLY A 131 -11.06 -27.55 4.54
N GLY A 132 -10.97 -27.24 3.23
CA GLY A 132 -11.52 -28.13 2.21
C GLY A 132 -11.48 -27.63 0.75
N PRO A 133 -12.05 -28.41 -0.19
CA PRO A 133 -12.15 -28.06 -1.61
C PRO A 133 -13.12 -26.92 -1.94
N ALA A 134 -14.10 -26.66 -1.09
CA ALA A 134 -15.12 -25.64 -1.36
C ALA A 134 -14.66 -24.23 -0.96
N THR A 135 -15.27 -23.22 -1.59
CA THR A 135 -14.98 -21.81 -1.33
C THR A 135 -15.59 -21.31 -0.02
N SER A 136 -14.86 -20.48 0.72
CA SER A 136 -15.42 -19.66 1.81
C SER A 136 -15.82 -18.30 1.27
N LEU A 137 -17.06 -17.88 1.49
CA LEU A 137 -17.59 -16.64 0.90
C LEU A 137 -18.16 -15.71 1.95
N LEU A 138 -17.65 -14.48 1.98
CA LEU A 138 -18.31 -13.34 2.60
C LEU A 138 -18.89 -12.43 1.52
N SER A 139 -20.15 -12.03 1.67
CA SER A 139 -20.77 -10.98 0.86
C SER A 139 -21.28 -9.86 1.76
N ALA A 140 -20.90 -8.61 1.50
CA ALA A 140 -21.33 -7.44 2.26
C ALA A 140 -21.42 -6.18 1.39
N ALA A 141 -22.00 -5.10 1.89
CA ALA A 141 -21.92 -3.80 1.22
C ALA A 141 -20.52 -3.19 1.35
N SER A 142 -19.93 -3.25 2.55
CA SER A 142 -18.58 -2.75 2.81
C SER A 142 -17.91 -3.51 3.96
N LEU A 143 -16.58 -3.46 4.01
CA LEU A 143 -15.79 -4.00 5.10
C LEU A 143 -14.84 -2.94 5.63
N THR A 144 -14.81 -2.74 6.95
CA THR A 144 -13.81 -1.88 7.60
C THR A 144 -13.09 -2.67 8.68
N THR A 145 -11.76 -2.66 8.67
CA THR A 145 -10.95 -3.37 9.65
C THR A 145 -9.85 -2.48 10.24
N GLY A 146 -9.76 -2.46 11.56
CA GLY A 146 -8.58 -2.00 12.28
C GLY A 146 -7.76 -3.16 12.87
N GLY A 147 -8.29 -4.39 12.80
CA GLY A 147 -7.69 -5.61 13.32
C GLY A 147 -7.12 -6.49 12.21
N ASN A 148 -7.20 -7.82 12.37
CA ASN A 148 -6.64 -8.75 11.40
C ASN A 148 -7.71 -9.27 10.43
N LEU A 149 -7.43 -9.16 9.14
CA LEU A 149 -8.18 -9.82 8.07
C LEU A 149 -7.26 -10.85 7.40
N THR A 150 -7.67 -12.11 7.36
CA THR A 150 -6.94 -13.16 6.65
C THR A 150 -7.86 -13.81 5.62
N VAL A 151 -7.45 -13.78 4.36
CA VAL A 151 -8.16 -14.42 3.25
C VAL A 151 -7.22 -15.46 2.67
N LEU A 152 -7.41 -16.72 3.07
CA LEU A 152 -6.63 -17.86 2.61
C LEU A 152 -7.06 -18.29 1.20
N ASP A 153 -6.35 -19.26 0.64
CA ASP A 153 -6.75 -19.94 -0.59
C ASP A 153 -8.22 -20.39 -0.52
N ARG A 154 -8.93 -20.18 -1.62
CA ARG A 154 -10.39 -20.36 -1.78
C ARG A 154 -11.28 -19.49 -0.87
N GLY A 155 -10.70 -18.56 -0.11
CA GLY A 155 -11.42 -17.47 0.52
C GLY A 155 -11.82 -16.42 -0.51
N THR A 156 -13.06 -15.96 -0.46
CA THR A 156 -13.58 -14.90 -1.33
C THR A 156 -14.32 -13.86 -0.51
N VAL A 157 -13.93 -12.60 -0.68
CA VAL A 157 -14.64 -11.43 -0.13
C VAL A 157 -15.30 -10.69 -1.28
N ASN A 158 -16.63 -10.62 -1.27
CA ASN A 158 -17.42 -9.92 -2.29
C ASN A 158 -18.12 -8.69 -1.68
N LEU A 159 -17.66 -7.50 -2.06
CA LEU A 159 -18.20 -6.24 -1.59
C LEU A 159 -18.84 -5.47 -2.74
N SER A 160 -20.06 -4.96 -2.54
CA SER A 160 -20.65 -4.02 -3.50
C SER A 160 -20.06 -2.60 -3.40
N GLY A 161 -19.35 -2.31 -2.31
CA GLY A 161 -18.70 -1.05 -2.00
C GLY A 161 -17.21 -1.25 -1.73
N ALA A 162 -16.69 -0.66 -0.66
CA ALA A 162 -15.24 -0.60 -0.39
C ALA A 162 -14.79 -1.54 0.74
N LEU A 163 -13.51 -1.92 0.68
CA LEU A 163 -12.74 -2.45 1.80
C LEU A 163 -11.81 -1.35 2.32
N THR A 164 -11.89 -1.02 3.61
CA THR A 164 -10.99 -0.04 4.24
C THR A 164 -10.26 -0.66 5.42
N GLN A 165 -8.93 -0.68 5.36
CA GLN A 165 -8.08 -1.02 6.50
C GLN A 165 -7.55 0.26 7.15
N THR A 166 -7.77 0.41 8.45
CA THR A 166 -7.31 1.58 9.25
C THR A 166 -6.18 1.22 10.21
N GLY A 167 -5.76 -0.04 10.26
CA GLY A 167 -4.73 -0.57 11.15
C GLY A 167 -4.63 -2.09 11.04
N GLY A 168 -3.88 -2.72 11.94
CA GLY A 168 -3.74 -4.18 11.98
C GLY A 168 -3.04 -4.77 10.75
N ALA A 169 -3.42 -5.98 10.38
CA ALA A 169 -2.85 -6.69 9.22
C ALA A 169 -3.95 -7.25 8.31
N PHE A 170 -3.77 -7.08 7.00
CA PHE A 170 -4.52 -7.80 5.99
C PHE A 170 -3.59 -8.78 5.28
N ASN A 171 -3.86 -10.07 5.44
CA ASN A 171 -3.13 -11.16 4.80
C ASN A 171 -4.00 -11.79 3.71
N LEU A 172 -3.72 -11.50 2.44
CA LEU A 172 -4.28 -12.19 1.29
C LEU A 172 -3.30 -13.31 0.89
N ASN A 173 -3.71 -14.57 1.02
CA ASN A 173 -2.85 -15.74 0.88
C ASN A 173 -3.46 -16.74 -0.13
N GLY A 174 -3.64 -16.31 -1.37
CA GLY A 174 -4.22 -17.06 -2.49
C GLY A 174 -5.72 -16.87 -2.67
N GLY A 175 -6.36 -16.04 -1.84
CA GLY A 175 -7.78 -15.73 -1.96
C GLY A 175 -8.11 -14.67 -3.01
N VAL A 176 -9.39 -14.30 -3.08
CA VAL A 176 -9.91 -13.27 -3.99
C VAL A 176 -10.65 -12.19 -3.21
N VAL A 177 -10.38 -10.92 -3.52
CA VAL A 177 -11.18 -9.78 -3.04
C VAL A 177 -11.80 -9.06 -4.22
N ASN A 178 -13.13 -9.03 -4.26
CA ASN A 178 -13.90 -8.24 -5.21
C ASN A 178 -14.50 -7.04 -4.47
N ALA A 179 -14.03 -5.83 -4.75
CA ALA A 179 -14.55 -4.60 -4.16
C ALA A 179 -14.46 -3.46 -5.18
N SER A 180 -15.30 -2.44 -5.05
CA SER A 180 -15.15 -1.24 -5.90
C SER A 180 -13.82 -0.52 -5.65
N SER A 181 -13.33 -0.56 -4.41
CA SER A 181 -12.03 -0.03 -4.01
C SER A 181 -11.50 -0.71 -2.76
N LEU A 182 -10.18 -0.89 -2.68
CA LEU A 182 -9.43 -1.29 -1.49
C LEU A 182 -8.55 -0.13 -1.02
N LEU A 183 -8.73 0.32 0.22
CA LEU A 183 -7.93 1.38 0.83
C LEU A 183 -7.22 0.88 2.08
N ILE A 184 -5.89 0.88 2.06
CA ILE A 184 -5.03 0.53 3.20
C ILE A 184 -4.45 1.82 3.79
N GLN A 185 -5.06 2.38 4.83
CA GLN A 185 -4.64 3.66 5.40
C GLN A 185 -3.44 3.53 6.34
N ALA A 186 -3.33 2.40 7.04
CA ALA A 186 -2.26 2.08 7.98
C ALA A 186 -2.18 0.56 8.20
N GLY A 187 -1.07 0.11 8.79
CA GLY A 187 -0.82 -1.30 9.08
C GLY A 187 -0.09 -2.02 7.94
N ALA A 188 -0.15 -3.35 7.97
CA ALA A 188 0.50 -4.19 6.97
C ALA A 188 -0.53 -4.82 6.02
N PHE A 189 -0.21 -4.84 4.74
CA PHE A 189 -0.92 -5.59 3.71
C PHE A 189 0.04 -6.59 3.08
N ARG A 190 -0.10 -7.87 3.46
CA ARG A 190 0.70 -8.99 2.93
C ARG A 190 -0.12 -9.73 1.89
N ALA A 191 0.30 -9.72 0.64
CA ALA A 191 -0.64 -10.01 -0.45
C ALA A 191 -0.09 -10.95 -1.53
N THR A 192 -0.61 -12.18 -1.56
CA THR A 192 -0.57 -13.10 -2.70
C THR A 192 -2.00 -13.43 -3.08
N GLY A 193 -2.40 -13.26 -4.34
CA GLY A 193 -3.77 -13.55 -4.80
C GLY A 193 -4.33 -12.43 -5.67
N ASP A 194 -5.66 -12.42 -5.80
CA ASP A 194 -6.35 -11.57 -6.77
C ASP A 194 -7.19 -10.49 -6.09
N ILE A 195 -7.11 -9.28 -6.63
CA ILE A 195 -7.97 -8.15 -6.26
C ILE A 195 -8.65 -7.64 -7.52
N VAL A 196 -9.97 -7.56 -7.50
CA VAL A 196 -10.76 -6.89 -8.53
C VAL A 196 -11.26 -5.58 -7.94
N GLY A 197 -10.77 -4.46 -8.47
CA GLY A 197 -11.03 -3.11 -7.97
C GLY A 197 -9.77 -2.24 -7.88
N ASP A 198 -9.98 -0.94 -7.70
CA ASP A 198 -8.88 0.02 -7.50
C ASP A 198 -8.26 -0.15 -6.10
N VAL A 199 -6.93 -0.12 -6.01
CA VAL A 199 -6.18 -0.25 -4.76
C VAL A 199 -5.45 1.06 -4.44
N ALA A 200 -5.56 1.51 -3.19
CA ALA A 200 -4.80 2.64 -2.66
C ALA A 200 -4.09 2.25 -1.36
N ILE A 201 -2.78 2.48 -1.31
CA ILE A 201 -1.94 2.25 -0.13
C ILE A 201 -1.51 3.60 0.43
N GLY A 202 -1.72 3.78 1.73
CA GLY A 202 -1.57 5.05 2.43
C GLY A 202 -2.70 6.05 2.11
N ASN A 203 -2.64 7.21 2.76
CA ASN A 203 -3.57 8.32 2.52
C ASN A 203 -2.87 9.68 2.37
N GLY A 204 -1.53 9.67 2.34
CA GLY A 204 -0.65 10.85 2.26
C GLY A 204 -0.29 11.45 3.62
N THR A 205 -0.87 10.99 4.73
CA THR A 205 -0.67 11.54 6.07
C THR A 205 -0.69 10.46 7.16
N GLY A 206 -0.12 10.75 8.34
CA GLY A 206 -0.22 9.86 9.50
C GLY A 206 0.71 8.65 9.44
N ALA A 207 0.26 7.52 10.00
CA ALA A 207 1.05 6.30 10.07
C ALA A 207 1.33 5.73 8.67
N ALA A 208 2.49 5.12 8.48
CA ALA A 208 2.80 4.46 7.22
C ALA A 208 1.88 3.25 7.00
N ALA A 209 1.53 3.01 5.73
CA ALA A 209 0.88 1.79 5.29
C ALA A 209 1.88 1.00 4.44
N THR A 210 2.11 -0.26 4.79
CA THR A 210 3.04 -1.12 4.08
C THR A 210 2.28 -2.12 3.23
N VAL A 211 2.65 -2.24 1.95
CA VAL A 211 2.29 -3.37 1.11
C VAL A 211 3.54 -4.23 0.88
N ALA A 212 3.44 -5.50 1.20
CA ALA A 212 4.42 -6.54 0.90
C ALA A 212 3.70 -7.59 0.05
N PRO A 213 3.80 -7.53 -1.29
CA PRO A 213 3.29 -8.59 -2.13
C PRO A 213 4.03 -9.88 -1.75
N GLY A 214 3.38 -11.04 -1.76
CA GLY A 214 4.11 -12.30 -1.70
C GLY A 214 4.59 -12.66 -3.11
N GLN A 215 4.47 -13.93 -3.49
CA GLN A 215 5.01 -14.38 -4.78
C GLN A 215 4.44 -13.61 -5.97
N THR A 216 3.13 -13.35 -6.00
CA THR A 216 2.46 -12.58 -7.06
C THR A 216 1.17 -11.98 -6.51
N LEU A 217 0.99 -10.69 -6.71
CA LEU A 217 -0.25 -9.96 -6.45
C LEU A 217 -0.84 -9.49 -7.78
N GLU A 218 -2.07 -9.90 -8.07
CA GLU A 218 -2.81 -9.47 -9.25
C GLU A 218 -3.85 -8.41 -8.86
N ILE A 219 -3.86 -7.28 -9.55
CA ILE A 219 -4.81 -6.18 -9.37
C ILE A 219 -5.50 -5.91 -10.71
N ASP A 220 -6.78 -6.27 -10.80
CA ASP A 220 -7.64 -5.86 -11.90
C ASP A 220 -8.28 -4.49 -11.59
N GLY A 221 -7.51 -3.43 -11.81
CA GLY A 221 -7.82 -2.06 -11.47
C GLY A 221 -6.59 -1.16 -11.52
N ASN A 222 -6.68 0.03 -10.92
CA ASN A 222 -5.53 0.92 -10.74
C ASN A 222 -4.87 0.68 -9.37
N LEU A 223 -3.59 1.04 -9.24
CA LEU A 223 -2.87 1.05 -7.96
C LEU A 223 -2.33 2.45 -7.68
N LYS A 224 -2.58 2.96 -6.48
CA LYS A 224 -2.02 4.24 -6.01
C LYS A 224 -1.22 4.05 -4.73
N LEU A 225 0.05 4.44 -4.76
CA LEU A 225 0.91 4.54 -3.59
C LEU A 225 0.96 6.00 -3.13
N ALA A 226 0.46 6.29 -1.94
CA ALA A 226 0.51 7.65 -1.38
C ALA A 226 1.90 7.98 -0.82
N ALA A 227 2.15 9.24 -0.46
CA ALA A 227 3.44 9.70 0.06
C ALA A 227 3.90 9.01 1.36
N ASN A 228 2.97 8.44 2.15
CA ASN A 228 3.28 7.66 3.36
C ASN A 228 3.19 6.13 3.13
N ALA A 229 3.08 5.67 1.88
CA ALA A 229 3.08 4.25 1.56
C ALA A 229 4.51 3.70 1.55
N ARG A 230 4.66 2.42 1.87
CA ARG A 230 5.87 1.63 1.64
C ARG A 230 5.52 0.41 0.80
N LEU A 231 6.20 0.25 -0.33
CA LEU A 231 6.18 -0.97 -1.14
C LEU A 231 7.44 -1.77 -0.82
N GLU A 232 7.28 -2.91 -0.17
CA GLU A 232 8.37 -3.86 0.11
C GLU A 232 8.43 -4.88 -1.03
N ILE A 233 9.61 -5.12 -1.62
CA ILE A 233 9.84 -6.18 -2.60
C ILE A 233 10.97 -7.06 -2.07
N GLU A 234 10.66 -8.32 -1.83
CA GLU A 234 11.63 -9.31 -1.36
C GLU A 234 12.20 -10.15 -2.52
N PHE A 235 13.52 -10.33 -2.51
CA PHE A 235 14.26 -11.21 -3.39
C PHE A 235 14.70 -12.48 -2.65
N ARG A 236 14.60 -13.61 -3.34
CA ARG A 236 14.95 -14.96 -2.87
C ARG A 236 15.79 -15.65 -3.96
N SER A 237 16.41 -16.79 -3.63
CA SER A 237 17.23 -17.52 -4.60
C SER A 237 16.36 -17.99 -5.79
N GLY A 238 16.48 -17.30 -6.92
CA GLY A 238 15.74 -17.59 -8.15
C GLY A 238 14.27 -17.17 -8.15
N ALA A 239 13.80 -16.42 -7.16
CA ALA A 239 12.42 -15.94 -7.08
C ALA A 239 12.39 -14.52 -6.49
N PHE A 240 11.37 -13.76 -6.85
CA PHE A 240 11.16 -12.41 -6.34
C PHE A 240 9.66 -12.14 -6.32
N GLU A 241 9.29 -11.15 -5.52
CA GLU A 241 7.90 -10.71 -5.40
C GLU A 241 7.54 -9.77 -6.55
N ARG A 242 6.29 -9.83 -6.99
CA ARG A 242 5.81 -9.01 -8.12
C ARG A 242 4.37 -8.58 -7.96
N ILE A 243 4.06 -7.42 -8.52
CA ILE A 243 2.72 -6.87 -8.62
C ILE A 243 2.36 -6.72 -10.10
N ASN A 244 1.21 -7.23 -10.48
CA ASN A 244 0.66 -7.07 -11.82
C ASN A 244 -0.63 -6.25 -11.72
N VAL A 245 -0.67 -5.14 -12.45
CA VAL A 245 -1.78 -4.17 -12.41
C VAL A 245 -2.36 -4.02 -13.81
N SER A 246 -3.65 -4.28 -13.99
CA SER A 246 -4.29 -4.15 -15.31
C SER A 246 -4.47 -2.68 -15.76
N GLY A 247 -4.51 -1.75 -14.80
CA GLY A 247 -4.67 -0.32 -14.98
C GLY A 247 -3.37 0.49 -14.84
N VAL A 248 -3.53 1.74 -14.39
CA VAL A 248 -2.43 2.69 -14.16
C VAL A 248 -1.92 2.57 -12.73
N VAL A 249 -0.60 2.66 -12.57
CA VAL A 249 0.07 2.77 -11.28
C VAL A 249 0.49 4.22 -11.04
N THR A 250 0.05 4.82 -9.95
CA THR A 250 0.56 6.11 -9.47
C THR A 250 1.52 5.88 -8.31
N LEU A 251 2.81 6.17 -8.52
CA LEU A 251 3.87 6.03 -7.55
C LEU A 251 3.92 7.19 -6.56
N GLY A 252 4.37 6.86 -5.35
CA GLY A 252 4.59 7.74 -4.23
C GLY A 252 5.17 6.94 -3.06
N GLY A 253 5.63 7.63 -2.02
CA GLY A 253 6.17 6.97 -0.84
C GLY A 253 7.50 6.26 -1.11
N THR A 254 7.76 5.17 -0.39
CA THR A 254 9.05 4.49 -0.39
C THR A 254 8.98 3.15 -1.08
N LEU A 255 9.92 2.88 -2.00
CA LEU A 255 10.23 1.52 -2.46
C LEU A 255 11.29 0.93 -1.53
N ASP A 256 11.11 -0.30 -1.08
CA ASP A 256 12.06 -0.99 -0.20
C ASP A 256 12.43 -2.34 -0.80
N LEU A 257 13.69 -2.47 -1.22
CA LEU A 257 14.22 -3.66 -1.86
C LEU A 257 15.01 -4.46 -0.82
N SER A 258 14.62 -5.71 -0.58
CA SER A 258 15.27 -6.52 0.46
C SER A 258 15.54 -7.96 0.03
N PHE A 259 16.47 -8.63 0.69
CA PHE A 259 16.84 -10.01 0.42
C PHE A 259 16.52 -10.89 1.60
N LEU A 260 15.94 -12.04 1.31
CA LEU A 260 15.68 -13.06 2.31
C LEU A 260 16.59 -14.26 2.15
N GLY A 261 17.05 -14.77 3.29
CA GLY A 261 17.86 -15.99 3.37
C GLY A 261 19.25 -15.88 2.73
N GLY A 262 19.79 -14.66 2.61
CA GLY A 262 21.12 -14.43 2.02
C GLY A 262 21.18 -14.66 0.51
N ALA A 263 20.04 -14.70 -0.17
CA ALA A 263 20.02 -14.68 -1.62
C ALA A 263 20.67 -13.38 -2.12
N LEU A 264 21.55 -13.50 -3.12
CA LEU A 264 22.04 -12.36 -3.87
C LEU A 264 21.38 -12.35 -5.25
N PRO A 265 21.04 -11.16 -5.78
CA PRO A 265 20.56 -11.04 -7.14
C PRO A 265 21.71 -11.38 -8.11
N LYS A 266 21.37 -11.77 -9.33
CA LYS A 266 22.36 -12.12 -10.33
C LYS A 266 22.75 -10.84 -11.08
N PRO A 267 24.04 -10.47 -11.12
CA PRO A 267 24.49 -9.32 -11.92
C PRO A 267 24.07 -9.43 -13.38
N GLY A 268 23.68 -8.31 -13.98
CA GLY A 268 23.25 -8.25 -15.38
C GLY A 268 21.83 -8.76 -15.62
N VAL A 269 21.02 -8.92 -14.57
CA VAL A 269 19.61 -9.35 -14.69
C VAL A 269 18.69 -8.19 -14.29
N SER A 270 17.71 -7.93 -15.16
CA SER A 270 16.59 -7.04 -14.88
C SER A 270 15.40 -7.85 -14.36
N TYR A 271 14.76 -7.36 -13.30
CA TYR A 271 13.67 -8.01 -12.58
C TYR A 271 12.41 -7.14 -12.68
N ALA A 272 11.38 -7.62 -13.36
CA ALA A 272 10.10 -6.94 -13.51
C ALA A 272 9.25 -7.07 -12.23
N VAL A 273 9.49 -6.19 -11.27
CA VAL A 273 8.84 -6.21 -9.93
C VAL A 273 7.44 -5.62 -9.94
N LEU A 274 7.12 -4.77 -10.94
CA LEU A 274 5.79 -4.22 -11.12
C LEU A 274 5.49 -4.10 -12.61
N SER A 275 4.36 -4.67 -13.05
CA SER A 275 3.83 -4.49 -14.40
C SER A 275 2.52 -3.71 -14.37
N ALA A 276 2.34 -2.80 -15.33
CA ALA A 276 1.19 -1.93 -15.41
C ALA A 276 0.89 -1.51 -16.85
N ARG A 277 -0.31 -0.98 -17.11
CA ARG A 277 -0.64 -0.34 -18.40
C ARG A 277 -0.02 1.05 -18.55
N GLY A 278 0.37 1.66 -17.43
CA GLY A 278 1.03 2.94 -17.40
C GLY A 278 1.52 3.25 -16.00
N LEU A 279 2.58 4.05 -15.93
CA LEU A 279 3.19 4.49 -14.68
C LEU A 279 3.18 6.02 -14.62
N GLU A 280 2.75 6.56 -13.47
CA GLU A 280 2.73 7.99 -13.19
C GLU A 280 3.37 8.28 -11.83
N GLY A 281 3.92 9.48 -11.66
CA GLY A 281 4.56 9.88 -10.41
C GLY A 281 5.95 9.28 -10.23
N ALA A 282 6.47 9.33 -9.00
CA ALA A 282 7.76 8.79 -8.62
C ALA A 282 7.74 8.40 -7.14
N PHE A 283 8.64 7.50 -6.73
CA PHE A 283 8.90 7.28 -5.32
C PHE A 283 9.57 8.53 -4.71
N THR A 284 9.28 8.80 -3.45
CA THR A 284 9.99 9.81 -2.67
C THR A 284 11.30 9.29 -2.11
N ASP A 285 11.44 7.97 -2.02
CA ASP A 285 12.66 7.31 -1.56
C ASP A 285 12.75 5.86 -2.05
N ILE A 286 13.96 5.33 -2.13
CA ILE A 286 14.25 3.93 -2.47
C ILE A 286 15.27 3.41 -1.44
N LEU A 287 14.89 2.37 -0.70
CA LEU A 287 15.72 1.73 0.32
C LEU A 287 16.26 0.39 -0.16
N GLY A 288 17.38 -0.02 0.45
CA GLY A 288 18.03 -1.30 0.14
C GLY A 288 18.69 -1.33 -1.24
N SER A 289 19.05 -0.15 -1.76
CA SER A 289 19.69 0.04 -3.06
C SER A 289 21.09 -0.56 -3.13
N GLY A 290 21.83 -0.63 -2.02
CA GLY A 290 23.14 -1.29 -1.91
C GLY A 290 23.02 -2.71 -1.37
N VAL A 291 23.59 -3.69 -2.08
CA VAL A 291 23.47 -5.12 -1.76
C VAL A 291 24.78 -5.83 -2.00
N GLY A 292 25.43 -6.30 -0.93
CA GLY A 292 26.76 -6.89 -1.06
C GLY A 292 27.73 -5.87 -1.67
N ASP A 293 28.30 -6.21 -2.81
CA ASP A 293 29.23 -5.35 -3.57
C ASP A 293 28.53 -4.57 -4.71
N GLY A 294 27.22 -4.73 -4.87
CA GLY A 294 26.46 -4.17 -5.99
C GLY A 294 25.33 -3.21 -5.61
N SER A 295 24.62 -2.74 -6.63
CA SER A 295 23.48 -1.84 -6.47
C SER A 295 22.33 -2.14 -7.43
N TRP A 296 21.12 -1.79 -7.00
CA TRP A 296 19.92 -1.75 -7.82
C TRP A 296 19.82 -0.45 -8.63
N ILE A 297 19.53 -0.58 -9.92
CA ILE A 297 19.17 0.49 -10.84
C ILE A 297 17.67 0.37 -11.13
N PRO A 298 16.82 1.29 -10.64
CA PRO A 298 15.41 1.30 -10.98
C PRO A 298 15.21 1.77 -12.43
N GLU A 299 14.53 0.97 -13.24
CA GLU A 299 14.19 1.27 -14.63
C GLU A 299 12.68 1.55 -14.72
N PHE A 300 12.31 2.83 -14.81
CA PHE A 300 10.91 3.25 -14.89
C PHE A 300 10.41 3.24 -16.33
N ASP A 301 9.77 2.15 -16.75
CA ASP A 301 9.08 2.10 -18.03
C ASP A 301 7.67 2.68 -17.88
N ILE A 302 7.51 3.95 -18.28
CA ILE A 302 6.23 4.67 -18.21
C ILE A 302 5.06 3.96 -18.89
N SER A 303 5.33 3.01 -19.79
CA SER A 303 4.31 2.24 -20.53
C SER A 303 4.04 0.87 -19.93
N ASN A 304 5.03 0.25 -19.25
CA ASN A 304 4.96 -1.16 -18.86
C ASN A 304 5.17 -1.43 -17.36
N GLY A 305 5.67 -0.48 -16.57
CA GLY A 305 5.85 -0.61 -15.13
C GLY A 305 7.27 -0.30 -14.63
N LEU A 306 7.74 -1.06 -13.65
CA LEU A 306 9.05 -0.89 -13.02
C LEU A 306 9.83 -2.20 -13.06
N ASN A 307 11.02 -2.12 -13.64
CA ASN A 307 12.05 -3.13 -13.43
C ASN A 307 13.11 -2.62 -12.46
N VAL A 308 13.83 -3.55 -11.84
CA VAL A 308 15.08 -3.23 -11.15
C VAL A 308 16.19 -4.08 -11.73
N PHE A 309 17.27 -3.42 -12.15
CA PHE A 309 18.45 -4.06 -12.71
C PHE A 309 19.54 -4.12 -11.64
N TYR A 310 20.20 -5.26 -11.48
CA TYR A 310 21.30 -5.40 -10.52
C TYR A 310 22.65 -5.44 -11.19
N THR A 311 23.58 -4.61 -10.70
CA THR A 311 24.97 -4.57 -11.13
C THR A 311 25.92 -4.62 -9.94
N GLU A 312 27.05 -5.31 -10.11
CA GLU A 312 28.20 -5.29 -9.18
C GLU A 312 29.36 -4.46 -9.74
N LEU A 313 29.17 -3.85 -10.91
CA LEU A 313 30.21 -3.07 -11.57
C LEU A 313 30.28 -1.67 -10.94
N ARG A 314 31.14 -1.50 -9.93
CA ARG A 314 31.41 -0.17 -9.33
C ARG A 314 31.88 0.81 -10.40
N GLY A 315 31.41 2.04 -10.31
CA GLY A 315 31.66 3.11 -11.28
C GLY A 315 30.74 3.10 -12.49
N ASN A 316 29.94 2.05 -12.72
CA ASN A 316 28.89 2.04 -13.74
C ASN A 316 27.67 2.80 -13.20
N MET A 317 27.72 4.12 -13.33
CA MET A 317 26.74 5.01 -12.74
C MET A 317 25.48 5.13 -13.61
N ASN A 318 25.57 4.92 -14.92
CA ASN A 318 24.44 4.99 -15.85
C ASN A 318 23.76 3.63 -16.13
N GLY A 319 24.29 2.53 -15.58
CA GLY A 319 23.71 1.20 -15.69
C GLY A 319 23.90 0.49 -17.03
N ASP A 320 24.77 0.94 -17.93
CA ASP A 320 24.92 0.39 -19.30
C ASP A 320 25.91 -0.79 -19.43
N ASP A 321 26.20 -1.45 -18.30
CA ASP A 321 27.21 -2.49 -18.12
C ASP A 321 28.66 -2.10 -18.47
N ARG A 322 29.01 -0.80 -18.42
CA ARG A 322 30.38 -0.31 -18.60
C ARG A 322 30.77 0.72 -17.55
N VAL A 323 32.08 0.96 -17.45
CA VAL A 323 32.62 2.10 -16.71
C VAL A 323 33.38 2.94 -17.73
N ASP A 324 32.78 4.03 -18.19
CA ASP A 324 33.36 4.88 -19.23
C ASP A 324 33.13 6.38 -18.99
N GLU A 325 33.44 7.22 -19.97
CA GLU A 325 33.31 8.67 -19.82
C GLU A 325 31.87 9.15 -19.60
N LEU A 326 30.85 8.35 -19.89
CA LEU A 326 29.44 8.67 -19.66
C LEU A 326 29.07 8.60 -18.17
N ASP A 327 29.81 7.84 -17.37
CA ASP A 327 29.59 7.73 -15.92
C ASP A 327 30.14 8.92 -15.14
N VAL A 328 31.05 9.69 -15.74
CA VAL A 328 31.89 10.67 -15.04
C VAL A 328 31.07 11.77 -14.36
N GLU A 329 30.04 12.29 -15.03
CA GLU A 329 29.21 13.36 -14.47
C GLU A 329 28.41 12.86 -13.27
N LEU A 330 27.79 11.68 -13.39
CA LEU A 330 27.04 11.03 -12.32
C LEU A 330 27.94 10.70 -11.13
N PHE A 331 29.12 10.13 -11.39
CA PHE A 331 30.14 9.82 -10.39
C PHE A 331 30.59 11.08 -9.63
N ALA A 332 30.91 12.16 -10.34
CA ALA A 332 31.32 13.42 -9.72
C ALA A 332 30.21 14.04 -8.86
N HIS A 333 28.95 13.94 -9.29
CA HIS A 333 27.80 14.37 -8.50
C HIS A 333 27.63 13.51 -7.23
N ALA A 334 27.75 12.19 -7.34
CA ALA A 334 27.65 11.25 -6.23
C ALA A 334 28.72 11.47 -5.15
N ILE A 335 29.96 11.85 -5.52
CA ILE A 335 31.01 12.22 -4.55
C ILE A 335 30.75 13.59 -3.92
N ARG A 336 30.31 14.56 -4.72
CA ARG A 336 30.15 15.94 -4.26
C ARG A 336 29.01 16.09 -3.23
N ASP A 337 27.87 15.49 -3.55
CA ASP A 337 26.65 15.58 -2.74
C ASP A 337 25.75 14.36 -2.99
N PRO A 338 25.96 13.26 -2.25
CA PRO A 338 25.17 12.04 -2.41
C PRO A 338 23.65 12.25 -2.26
N ASN A 339 23.23 13.20 -1.43
CA ASN A 339 21.80 13.45 -1.20
C ASN A 339 21.16 14.14 -2.42
N THR A 340 21.82 15.15 -2.97
CA THR A 340 21.36 15.79 -4.20
C THR A 340 21.42 14.81 -5.37
N TYR A 341 22.44 13.96 -5.45
CA TYR A 341 22.52 12.89 -6.44
C TYR A 341 21.31 11.93 -6.37
N HIS A 342 20.97 11.47 -5.17
CA HIS A 342 19.83 10.57 -4.95
C HIS A 342 18.52 11.17 -5.49
N VAL A 343 18.27 12.44 -5.17
CA VAL A 343 17.03 13.13 -5.56
C VAL A 343 16.99 13.46 -7.05
N ASP A 344 18.08 13.97 -7.61
CA ASP A 344 18.09 14.50 -8.98
C ASP A 344 18.26 13.41 -10.04
N PHE A 345 18.94 12.30 -9.71
CA PHE A 345 19.24 11.22 -10.66
C PHE A 345 18.61 9.89 -10.24
N TYR A 346 18.92 9.38 -9.04
CA TYR A 346 18.52 8.01 -8.67
C TYR A 346 17.00 7.81 -8.63
N LEU A 347 16.25 8.76 -8.04
CA LEU A 347 14.79 8.70 -8.01
C LEU A 347 14.13 8.91 -9.38
N ALA A 348 14.87 9.43 -10.38
CA ALA A 348 14.39 9.56 -11.76
C ALA A 348 14.55 8.25 -12.57
N GLY A 349 15.36 7.32 -12.08
CA GLY A 349 15.64 6.02 -12.72
C GLY A 349 16.85 6.02 -13.66
N ASP A 350 17.11 4.84 -14.21
CA ASP A 350 18.15 4.57 -15.22
C ASP A 350 19.58 4.93 -14.77
N VAL A 351 19.81 5.07 -13.47
CA VAL A 351 21.14 5.28 -12.88
C VAL A 351 21.30 4.45 -11.62
N ALA A 352 22.55 4.14 -11.27
CA ALA A 352 22.87 3.43 -10.05
C ALA A 352 22.82 4.34 -8.83
N ASP A 353 22.69 3.73 -7.65
CA ASP A 353 22.85 4.45 -6.39
C ASP A 353 24.27 5.01 -6.28
N SER A 354 24.40 6.11 -5.53
CA SER A 354 25.68 6.69 -5.13
C SER A 354 26.65 5.67 -4.50
N PHE A 355 26.16 4.56 -3.94
CA PHE A 355 26.96 3.43 -3.45
C PHE A 355 27.97 2.90 -4.48
N LEU A 356 27.67 2.92 -5.79
CA LEU A 356 28.62 2.48 -6.81
C LEU A 356 29.76 3.47 -7.06
N ALA A 357 29.69 4.69 -6.49
CA ALA A 357 30.77 5.66 -6.56
C ALA A 357 31.85 5.44 -5.47
N ASP A 358 31.61 4.59 -4.48
CA ASP A 358 32.61 4.12 -3.51
C ASP A 358 33.49 3.07 -4.20
N MET A 359 34.54 3.52 -4.89
CA MET A 359 35.37 2.68 -5.74
C MET A 359 36.43 1.91 -4.97
N ASP A 360 36.81 2.38 -3.77
CA ASP A 360 37.77 1.68 -2.90
C ASP A 360 37.10 0.83 -1.80
N SER A 361 35.75 0.86 -1.73
CA SER A 361 34.92 0.08 -0.80
C SER A 361 35.18 0.39 0.67
N ASP A 362 35.56 1.64 0.99
CA ASP A 362 35.76 2.09 2.36
C ASP A 362 34.45 2.52 3.06
N GLY A 363 33.34 2.55 2.31
CA GLY A 363 32.00 2.91 2.77
C GLY A 363 31.68 4.40 2.66
N SER A 364 32.56 5.22 2.07
CA SER A 364 32.38 6.66 1.92
C SER A 364 32.75 7.16 0.52
N ASN A 365 31.82 7.85 -0.14
CA ASN A 365 32.12 8.53 -1.41
C ASN A 365 33.00 9.76 -1.15
N THR A 366 34.30 9.66 -1.41
CA THR A 366 35.30 10.70 -1.21
C THR A 366 36.17 10.91 -2.45
N PHE A 367 37.16 11.79 -2.35
CA PHE A 367 38.14 11.96 -3.44
C PHE A 367 39.12 10.78 -3.56
N ALA A 368 39.15 9.86 -2.58
CA ALA A 368 39.95 8.64 -2.66
C ALA A 368 39.43 7.68 -3.74
N ASP A 369 38.15 7.81 -4.13
CA ASP A 369 37.51 7.01 -5.17
C ASP A 369 37.90 7.41 -6.60
N ILE A 370 38.45 8.61 -6.80
CA ILE A 370 38.78 9.11 -8.14
C ILE A 370 39.87 8.26 -8.83
N PRO A 371 41.04 7.96 -8.21
CA PRO A 371 42.04 7.10 -8.85
C PRO A 371 41.52 5.71 -9.28
N PRO A 372 40.85 4.91 -8.42
CA PRO A 372 40.32 3.61 -8.85
C PRO A 372 39.19 3.73 -9.90
N PHE A 373 38.39 4.81 -9.88
CA PHE A 373 37.44 5.09 -10.96
C PHE A 373 38.12 5.30 -12.33
N LEU A 374 39.17 6.12 -12.36
CA LEU A 374 39.92 6.38 -13.58
C LEU A 374 40.62 5.13 -14.11
N GLU A 375 41.14 4.29 -13.21
CA GLU A 375 41.70 2.98 -13.57
C GLU A 375 40.62 2.06 -14.18
N ALA A 376 39.41 2.05 -13.62
CA ALA A 376 38.29 1.30 -14.18
C ALA A 376 37.94 1.77 -15.60
N ILE A 377 37.88 3.08 -15.85
CA ILE A 377 37.64 3.63 -17.20
C ILE A 377 38.71 3.15 -18.21
N GLU A 378 39.99 3.21 -17.85
CA GLU A 378 41.06 2.72 -18.73
C GLU A 378 40.95 1.22 -19.02
N ASN A 379 40.57 0.43 -18.01
CA ASN A 379 40.37 -1.01 -18.17
C ASN A 379 39.21 -1.37 -19.11
N PHE A 380 38.20 -0.50 -19.21
CA PHE A 380 37.10 -0.62 -20.18
C PHE A 380 37.40 0.05 -21.54
N GLY A 381 38.61 0.59 -21.72
CA GLY A 381 39.08 1.17 -22.98
C GLY A 381 38.75 2.66 -23.17
N GLY A 382 38.26 3.34 -22.13
CA GLY A 382 38.08 4.78 -22.10
C GLY A 382 39.40 5.54 -21.81
N SER A 383 39.29 6.86 -21.67
CA SER A 383 40.41 7.78 -21.40
C SER A 383 40.32 8.37 -20.00
N ALA A 384 41.16 7.88 -19.06
CA ALA A 384 41.28 8.49 -17.72
C ALA A 384 41.63 9.99 -17.79
N GLN A 385 42.43 10.41 -18.77
CA GLN A 385 42.75 11.83 -18.93
C GLN A 385 41.49 12.66 -19.26
N ALA A 386 40.63 12.16 -20.15
CA ALA A 386 39.38 12.83 -20.49
C ALA A 386 38.41 12.82 -19.29
N ALA A 387 38.26 11.68 -18.63
CA ALA A 387 37.45 11.52 -17.43
C ALA A 387 37.89 12.45 -16.30
N PHE A 388 39.19 12.48 -15.96
CA PHE A 388 39.71 13.38 -14.92
C PHE A 388 39.45 14.86 -15.24
N ALA A 389 39.60 15.27 -16.51
CA ALA A 389 39.30 16.63 -16.92
C ALA A 389 37.80 16.97 -16.76
N GLN A 390 36.91 15.99 -16.94
CA GLN A 390 35.47 16.15 -16.70
C GLN A 390 35.14 16.21 -15.20
N ILE A 391 35.69 15.29 -14.39
CA ILE A 391 35.56 15.30 -12.92
C ILE A 391 35.99 16.65 -12.36
N ALA A 392 37.16 17.15 -12.76
CA ALA A 392 37.68 18.44 -12.30
C ALA A 392 36.75 19.62 -12.63
N ARG A 393 35.98 19.54 -13.72
CA ARG A 393 34.98 20.55 -14.08
C ARG A 393 33.70 20.40 -13.25
N ALA A 394 33.20 19.18 -13.06
CA ALA A 394 31.99 18.91 -12.29
C ALA A 394 32.16 19.21 -10.78
N LEU A 395 33.35 18.99 -10.26
CA LEU A 395 33.73 19.28 -8.87
C LEU A 395 34.24 20.71 -8.65
N ALA A 396 34.45 21.49 -9.72
CA ALA A 396 34.89 22.87 -9.57
C ALA A 396 33.82 23.64 -8.78
N VAL A 397 34.17 24.03 -7.55
CA VAL A 397 33.33 24.91 -6.75
C VAL A 397 33.13 26.19 -7.55
N PRO A 398 31.89 26.64 -7.81
CA PRO A 398 31.66 27.91 -8.48
C PRO A 398 32.46 28.99 -7.75
N GLU A 399 33.39 29.63 -8.45
CA GLU A 399 34.13 30.73 -7.83
C GLU A 399 33.08 31.72 -7.29
N PRO A 400 33.19 32.14 -6.01
CA PRO A 400 32.24 33.09 -5.46
C PRO A 400 32.21 34.27 -6.41
N SER A 401 31.01 34.65 -6.86
CA SER A 401 30.87 35.74 -7.85
C SER A 401 31.77 36.90 -7.42
N ALA A 402 32.44 37.57 -8.37
CA ALA A 402 33.36 38.66 -8.03
C ALA A 402 32.71 39.69 -7.07
N SER A 403 31.38 39.88 -7.17
CA SER A 403 30.53 40.61 -6.23
C SER A 403 30.55 40.10 -4.78
N THR A 404 30.50 38.79 -4.55
CA THR A 404 30.56 38.18 -3.19
C THR A 404 31.95 38.34 -2.57
N ALA A 405 33.01 38.18 -3.37
CA ALA A 405 34.39 38.42 -2.91
C ALA A 405 34.62 39.89 -2.55
N ILE A 406 34.07 40.82 -3.35
CA ILE A 406 34.11 42.26 -3.06
C ILE A 406 33.31 42.59 -1.78
N LEU A 407 32.13 42.02 -1.60
CA LEU A 407 31.29 42.27 -0.41
C LEU A 407 31.94 41.74 0.87
N ALA A 408 32.55 40.55 0.85
CA ALA A 408 33.33 40.02 1.97
C ALA A 408 34.54 40.93 2.29
N GLY A 409 35.23 41.43 1.26
CA GLY A 409 36.31 42.40 1.41
C GLY A 409 35.86 43.73 2.05
N VAL A 410 34.69 44.25 1.67
CA VAL A 410 34.12 45.50 2.22
C VAL A 410 33.66 45.32 3.67
N LEU A 411 33.03 44.19 4.01
CA LEU A 411 32.54 43.92 5.37
C LEU A 411 33.67 43.58 6.37
N LEU A 412 34.78 43.01 5.92
CA LEU A 412 35.96 42.74 6.76
C LEU A 412 36.91 43.95 6.90
N SER A 413 36.83 44.93 5.99
CA SER A 413 37.66 46.15 6.01
C SER A 413 37.59 46.95 7.32
N PRO A 414 36.42 47.19 7.96
CA PRO A 414 36.38 47.91 9.23
C PRO A 414 36.89 47.09 10.43
N LEU A 415 36.90 45.75 10.36
CA LEU A 415 37.39 44.89 11.45
C LEU A 415 38.93 44.79 11.49
N LEU A 416 39.59 44.92 10.33
CA LEU A 416 41.05 44.94 10.22
C LEU A 416 41.68 46.30 10.55
N ARG A 417 40.87 47.35 10.79
CA ARG A 417 41.35 48.70 11.08
C ARG A 417 41.61 48.98 12.57
N ARG A 418 41.73 47.94 13.42
CA ARG A 418 41.94 48.09 14.87
C ARG A 418 43.41 47.92 15.28
N VAL A 419 43.98 49.05 15.74
CA VAL A 419 45.07 49.21 16.71
C VAL A 419 46.52 49.10 16.19
N VAL A 420 46.99 50.17 15.54
CA VAL A 420 48.37 50.64 15.79
C VAL A 420 48.27 51.83 16.75
N ARG A 421 48.38 51.59 18.06
CA ARG A 421 48.58 52.65 19.05
C ARG A 421 50.08 53.01 19.09
N PRO A 422 50.47 54.29 18.92
CA PRO A 422 51.86 54.70 19.09
C PRO A 422 52.30 54.49 20.54
N ARG A 423 53.41 53.78 20.75
CA ARG A 423 54.13 53.78 22.03
C ARG A 423 54.74 55.17 22.26
N GLY A 424 54.11 55.97 23.11
CA GLY A 424 54.72 57.19 23.64
C GLY A 424 55.91 56.83 24.55
N ARG A 425 57.11 57.29 24.19
CA ARG A 425 58.29 57.36 25.05
C ARG A 425 58.09 58.48 26.07
N SER A 426 58.08 58.15 27.36
CA SER A 426 58.29 59.14 28.44
C SER A 426 59.79 59.31 28.69
N ARG A 427 60.23 60.57 28.79
CA ARG A 427 61.47 60.99 29.44
C ARG A 427 61.25 61.10 30.94
#